data_AF-A0A7J6RYV5-F1
#
_entry.id   AF-A0A7J6RYV5-F1
#
_cell.length_a   1.000
_cell.length_b   1.000
_cell.length_c   1.000
_cell.angle_alpha   90.00
_cell.angle_beta   90.00
_cell.angle_gamma   90.00
#
_symmetry.space_group_name_H-M   'P 1'
#
loop_
_entity.id
_entity.type
_entity.pdbx_description
1 polymer ?
#
loop_
_entity_poly.entity_id
_entity_poly.type
_entity_poly.pdbx_seq_one_letter_code
_entity_poly.pdbx_strand_id
1 'polypeptide(L)'
;LMAGMSVVGDLFGSGKMFLPQVIKSARVMKKAVAHLVPIMEIENRRKALEEGLDPDRPNWAGTVLLATVKGDVHDIGKNIVGVVLGCNNFRVIDLGVMVPCDQILKKAKEEEADVIGLSGLITPSLDEM
;
A
#
# COMPACT_ATOMS: atom_id res chain seq x y z
N LEU A 1 0.84 16.88 -6.47
CA LEU A 1 0.94 15.99 -5.29
C LEU A 1 2.15 15.06 -5.40
N MET A 2 2.23 14.24 -6.44
CA MET A 2 3.35 13.31 -6.71
C MET A 2 4.73 13.99 -6.69
N ALA A 3 4.90 15.10 -7.42
CA ALA A 3 6.16 15.87 -7.43
C ALA A 3 6.59 16.33 -6.02
N GLY A 4 5.63 16.71 -5.16
CA GLY A 4 5.92 17.08 -3.77
C GLY A 4 6.39 15.89 -2.94
N MET A 5 5.81 14.71 -3.16
CA MET A 5 6.26 13.49 -2.50
C MET A 5 7.61 13.00 -2.99
N SER A 6 7.95 13.22 -4.27
CA SER A 6 9.29 12.94 -4.79
C SER A 6 10.36 13.72 -4.02
N VAL A 7 10.15 15.03 -3.83
CA VAL A 7 11.05 15.88 -3.06
C VAL A 7 11.15 15.43 -1.60
N VAL A 8 10.04 15.01 -0.98
CA VAL A 8 10.05 14.43 0.38
C VAL A 8 10.92 13.16 0.42
N GLY A 9 10.81 12.29 -0.58
CA GLY A 9 11.64 11.11 -0.74
C GLY A 9 13.12 11.44 -0.86
N ASP A 10 13.47 12.39 -1.73
CA ASP A 10 14.86 12.83 -1.93
C ASP A 10 15.47 13.43 -0.65
N LEU A 11 14.69 14.24 0.09
CA LEU A 11 15.13 14.84 1.35
C LEU A 11 15.29 13.80 2.46
N PHE A 12 14.42 12.79 2.52
CA PHE A 12 14.57 11.68 3.46
C PHE A 12 15.78 10.81 3.13
N GLY A 13 15.94 10.43 1.86
CA GLY A 13 17.07 9.62 1.39
C GLY A 13 18.43 10.32 1.54
N SER A 14 18.46 11.66 1.47
CA SER A 14 19.66 12.46 1.72
C SER A 14 19.88 12.85 3.19
N GLY A 15 19.06 12.36 4.13
CA GLY A 15 19.17 12.65 5.57
C GLY A 15 18.80 14.07 5.97
N LYS A 16 18.18 14.85 5.08
CA LYS A 16 17.75 16.25 5.31
C LYS A 16 16.33 16.35 5.87
N MET A 17 15.59 15.23 5.91
CA MET A 17 14.27 15.12 6.50
C MET A 17 14.19 13.85 7.34
N PHE A 18 13.53 13.92 8.49
CA PHE A 18 13.36 12.81 9.42
C PHE A 18 11.97 12.17 9.30
N LEU A 19 11.85 10.93 9.79
CA LEU A 19 10.61 10.15 9.74
C LEU A 19 9.36 10.91 10.24
N PRO A 20 9.40 11.68 11.34
CA PRO A 20 8.23 12.46 11.78
C PRO A 20 7.75 13.49 10.74
N GLN A 21 8.68 14.09 9.98
CA GLN A 21 8.35 15.06 8.94
C GLN A 21 7.78 14.36 7.70
N VAL A 22 8.32 13.21 7.32
CA VAL A 22 7.79 12.37 6.23
C VAL A 22 6.34 11.96 6.52
N ILE A 23 6.06 11.49 7.75
CA ILE A 23 4.70 11.10 8.17
C ILE A 23 3.75 12.32 8.12
N LYS A 24 4.22 13.50 8.52
CA LYS A 24 3.43 14.73 8.46
C LYS A 24 3.08 15.12 7.01
N SER A 25 4.05 15.04 6.10
CA SER A 25 3.83 15.28 4.66
C SER A 25 2.87 14.26 4.05
N ALA A 26 3.04 12.97 4.37
CA ALA A 26 2.13 11.91 3.95
C ALA A 26 0.69 12.15 4.42
N ARG A 27 0.49 12.68 5.64
CA ARG A 27 -0.84 13.05 6.16
C ARG A 27 -1.50 14.15 5.33
N VAL A 28 -0.74 15.16 4.89
CA VAL A 28 -1.25 16.22 4.01
C VAL A 28 -1.63 15.66 2.65
N MET A 29 -0.79 14.81 2.06
CA MET A 29 -1.10 14.13 0.80
C MET A 29 -2.38 13.30 0.91
N LYS A 30 -2.52 12.49 1.96
CA LYS A 30 -3.72 11.67 2.18
C LYS A 30 -4.99 12.52 2.26
N LYS A 31 -4.95 13.66 2.96
CA LYS A 31 -6.08 14.59 3.03
C LYS A 31 -6.40 15.20 1.66
N ALA A 32 -5.39 15.64 0.92
CA ALA A 32 -5.59 16.22 -0.40
C ALA A 32 -6.17 15.19 -1.40
N VAL A 33 -5.66 13.96 -1.39
CA VAL A 33 -6.21 12.86 -2.20
C VAL A 33 -7.64 12.55 -1.80
N ALA A 34 -7.96 12.50 -0.49
CA ALA A 34 -9.33 12.25 -0.03
C ALA A 34 -10.34 13.31 -0.54
N HIS A 35 -9.91 14.55 -0.76
CA HIS A 35 -10.75 15.57 -1.40
C HIS A 35 -10.93 15.37 -2.91
N LEU A 36 -9.96 14.76 -3.58
CA LEU A 36 -9.98 14.54 -5.03
C LEU A 36 -10.67 13.23 -5.42
N VAL A 37 -10.64 12.20 -4.56
CA VAL A 37 -11.24 10.88 -4.82
C VAL A 37 -12.67 10.96 -5.35
N PRO A 38 -13.62 11.71 -4.74
CA PRO A 38 -14.99 11.76 -5.25
C PRO A 38 -15.08 12.34 -6.67
N ILE A 39 -14.24 13.32 -6.99
CA ILE A 39 -14.20 13.98 -8.30
C ILE A 39 -13.59 13.01 -9.34
N MET A 40 -12.52 12.31 -8.96
CA MET A 40 -11.86 11.32 -9.81
C MET A 40 -12.77 10.12 -10.07
N GLU A 41 -13.56 9.67 -9.10
CA GLU A 41 -14.54 8.59 -9.28
C GLU A 41 -15.64 8.99 -10.27
N ILE A 42 -16.17 10.21 -10.19
CA ILE A 42 -17.16 10.72 -11.16
C ILE A 42 -16.56 10.74 -12.58
N GLU A 43 -15.34 11.27 -12.72
CA GLU A 43 -14.64 11.36 -14.01
C GLU A 43 -14.31 9.97 -14.59
N ASN A 44 -13.81 9.05 -13.75
CA ASN A 44 -13.46 7.69 -14.14
C ASN A 44 -14.71 6.89 -14.51
N ARG A 45 -15.81 7.01 -13.75
CA ARG A 45 -17.10 6.39 -14.07
C ARG A 45 -17.64 6.91 -15.41
N ARG A 46 -17.52 8.22 -15.69
CA ARG A 46 -17.90 8.79 -17.00
C ARG A 46 -17.07 8.19 -18.14
N LYS A 47 -15.74 8.14 -17.99
CA LYS A 47 -14.84 7.56 -19.00
C LYS A 47 -15.07 6.08 -19.22
N ALA A 48 -15.26 5.30 -18.15
CA ALA A 48 -15.57 3.88 -18.24
C ALA A 48 -16.86 3.64 -19.04
N LEU A 49 -17.92 4.44 -18.78
CA LEU A 49 -19.16 4.38 -19.57
C LEU A 49 -18.95 4.73 -21.05
N GLU A 50 -18.09 5.72 -21.35
CA GLU A 50 -17.75 6.11 -22.73
C GLU A 50 -16.93 5.04 -23.47
N GLU A 51 -16.10 4.30 -22.74
CA GLU A 51 -15.24 3.22 -23.27
C GLU A 51 -15.91 1.83 -23.21
N GLY A 52 -17.14 1.74 -22.69
CA GLY A 52 -17.86 0.47 -22.51
C GLY A 52 -17.27 -0.44 -21.43
N LEU A 53 -16.47 0.11 -20.53
CA LEU A 53 -15.88 -0.57 -19.37
C LEU A 53 -16.82 -0.51 -18.17
N ASP A 54 -16.64 -1.44 -17.23
CA ASP A 54 -17.38 -1.46 -15.96
C ASP A 54 -17.02 -0.21 -15.12
N PRO A 55 -17.97 0.71 -14.90
CA PRO A 55 -17.74 1.95 -14.16
C PRO A 55 -17.42 1.75 -12.68
N ASP A 56 -17.72 0.58 -12.13
CA ASP A 56 -17.55 0.28 -10.71
C ASP A 56 -16.26 -0.51 -10.43
N ARG A 57 -15.49 -0.83 -11.48
CA ARG A 57 -14.19 -1.50 -11.33
C ARG A 57 -13.11 -0.49 -10.93
N PRO A 58 -12.50 -0.61 -9.73
CA PRO A 58 -11.44 0.29 -9.32
C PRO A 58 -10.17 0.08 -10.18
N ASN A 59 -9.58 1.18 -10.64
CA ASN A 59 -8.40 1.18 -11.50
C ASN A 59 -7.10 1.22 -10.66
N TRP A 60 -6.75 0.08 -10.05
CA TRP A 60 -5.48 -0.08 -9.33
C TRP A 60 -4.35 -0.46 -10.28
N ALA A 61 -3.13 0.00 -9.98
CA ALA A 61 -1.92 -0.40 -10.69
C ALA A 61 -1.54 -1.88 -10.45
N GLY A 62 -2.06 -2.46 -9.38
CA GLY A 62 -1.90 -3.86 -8.97
C GLY A 62 -2.40 -4.07 -7.54
N THR A 63 -2.61 -5.32 -7.15
CA THR A 63 -3.00 -5.75 -5.80
C THR A 63 -1.80 -6.37 -5.09
N VAL A 64 -1.42 -5.80 -3.95
CA VAL A 64 -0.31 -6.29 -3.12
C VAL A 64 -0.85 -6.74 -1.78
N LEU A 65 -0.57 -7.99 -1.42
CA LEU A 65 -0.89 -8.55 -0.11
C LEU A 65 0.35 -8.49 0.78
N LEU A 66 0.22 -7.92 1.99
CA LEU A 66 1.29 -7.80 2.97
C LEU A 66 0.94 -8.58 4.24
N ALA A 67 1.91 -9.28 4.81
CA ALA A 67 1.74 -9.98 6.09
C ALA A 67 3.06 -10.01 6.86
N THR A 68 3.00 -9.85 8.18
CA THR A 68 4.12 -10.25 9.05
C THR A 68 3.93 -11.73 9.40
N VAL A 69 4.98 -12.53 9.16
CA VAL A 69 4.92 -13.99 9.25
C VAL A 69 4.62 -14.49 10.66
N LYS A 70 4.23 -15.75 10.77
CA LYS A 70 3.88 -16.41 12.02
C LYS A 70 5.00 -16.27 13.06
N GLY A 71 4.60 -16.02 14.30
CA GLY A 71 5.52 -15.85 15.43
C GLY A 71 6.23 -14.49 15.46
N ASP A 72 6.06 -13.65 14.45
CA ASP A 72 6.63 -12.31 14.40
C ASP A 72 5.55 -11.23 14.56
N VAL A 73 5.84 -10.22 15.38
CA VAL A 73 4.96 -9.08 15.69
C VAL A 73 5.45 -7.76 15.10
N HIS A 74 6.64 -7.74 14.50
CA HIS A 74 7.25 -6.51 14.05
C HIS A 74 6.63 -6.08 12.72
N ASP A 75 5.92 -4.95 12.75
CA ASP A 75 5.08 -4.51 11.63
C ASP A 75 5.39 -3.08 11.14
N ILE A 76 6.28 -2.35 11.81
CA ILE A 76 6.59 -0.96 11.46
C ILE A 76 7.08 -0.87 10.01
N GLY A 77 8.01 -1.75 9.60
CA GLY A 77 8.51 -1.81 8.22
C GLY A 77 7.41 -2.12 7.20
N LYS A 78 6.60 -3.16 7.49
CA LYS A 78 5.43 -3.53 6.69
C LYS A 78 4.46 -2.36 6.50
N ASN A 79 4.13 -1.66 7.58
CA ASN A 79 3.18 -0.55 7.57
C ASN A 79 3.71 0.64 6.75
N ILE A 80 5.02 0.93 6.82
CA ILE A 80 5.66 1.94 5.98
C ILE A 80 5.55 1.55 4.49
N VAL A 81 5.87 0.31 4.14
CA VAL A 81 5.75 -0.21 2.76
C VAL A 81 4.30 -0.13 2.27
N GLY A 82 3.34 -0.53 3.09
CA GLY A 82 1.91 -0.45 2.75
C GLY A 82 1.44 0.99 2.48
N VAL A 83 1.90 1.96 3.27
CA VAL A 83 1.60 3.38 3.02
C VAL A 83 2.24 3.86 1.71
N VAL A 84 3.50 3.50 1.44
CA VAL A 84 4.19 3.90 0.21
C VAL A 84 3.51 3.31 -1.03
N LEU A 85 3.14 2.02 -1.00
CA LEU A 85 2.41 1.37 -2.10
C LEU A 85 1.03 2.00 -2.33
N GLY A 86 0.27 2.27 -1.26
CA GLY A 86 -1.02 2.96 -1.35
C GLY A 86 -0.90 4.38 -1.91
N CYS A 87 0.18 5.09 -1.62
CA CYS A 87 0.49 6.39 -2.23
C CYS A 87 0.79 6.30 -3.75
N ASN A 88 1.09 5.10 -4.27
CA ASN A 88 1.41 4.84 -5.68
C ASN A 88 0.31 4.06 -6.42
N ASN A 89 -0.95 4.17 -5.99
CA ASN A 89 -2.11 3.58 -6.65
C ASN A 89 -2.13 2.03 -6.68
N PHE A 90 -1.51 1.37 -5.70
CA PHE A 90 -1.68 -0.07 -5.48
C PHE A 90 -2.82 -0.34 -4.49
N ARG A 91 -3.58 -1.41 -4.72
CA ARG A 91 -4.50 -1.98 -3.72
C ARG A 91 -3.69 -2.77 -2.71
N VAL A 92 -3.52 -2.24 -1.51
CA VAL A 92 -2.76 -2.91 -0.45
C VAL A 92 -3.71 -3.64 0.49
N ILE A 93 -3.48 -4.94 0.68
CA ILE A 93 -4.23 -5.80 1.59
C ILE A 93 -3.27 -6.24 2.69
N ASP A 94 -3.43 -5.70 3.89
CA ASP A 94 -2.57 -6.02 5.03
C ASP A 94 -3.25 -7.03 5.96
N LEU A 95 -2.67 -8.21 6.12
CA LEU A 95 -3.18 -9.27 7.00
C LEU A 95 -2.75 -9.12 8.46
N GLY A 96 -1.92 -8.13 8.78
CA GLY A 96 -1.43 -7.87 10.12
C GLY A 96 -0.20 -8.71 10.47
N VAL A 97 -0.17 -9.21 11.71
CA VAL A 97 1.00 -9.89 12.29
C VAL A 97 0.71 -11.31 12.72
N MET A 98 1.77 -12.09 12.91
CA MET A 98 1.69 -13.50 13.29
C MET A 98 0.83 -14.34 12.34
N VAL A 99 0.86 -14.03 11.04
CA VAL A 99 -0.03 -14.66 10.05
C VAL A 99 0.56 -15.98 9.56
N PRO A 100 -0.16 -17.11 9.68
CA PRO A 100 0.25 -18.40 9.13
C PRO A 100 0.32 -18.40 7.59
N CYS A 101 1.28 -19.16 7.02
CA CYS A 101 1.50 -19.25 5.57
C CYS A 101 0.25 -19.73 4.80
N ASP A 102 -0.51 -20.69 5.34
CA ASP A 102 -1.74 -21.18 4.70
C ASP A 102 -2.81 -20.08 4.59
N GLN A 103 -2.94 -19.23 5.60
CA GLN A 103 -3.82 -18.07 5.57
C GLN A 103 -3.37 -17.03 4.53
N ILE A 104 -2.06 -16.76 4.45
CA ILE A 104 -1.48 -15.84 3.46
C ILE A 104 -1.80 -16.31 2.04
N LEU A 105 -1.51 -17.58 1.74
CA LEU A 105 -1.74 -18.16 0.41
C LEU A 105 -3.22 -18.25 0.05
N LYS A 106 -4.06 -18.62 1.02
CA LYS A 106 -5.51 -18.62 0.83
C LYS A 106 -6.01 -17.22 0.47
N LYS A 107 -5.59 -16.21 1.23
CA LYS A 107 -6.06 -14.84 1.03
C LYS A 107 -5.51 -14.21 -0.25
N ALA A 108 -4.29 -14.55 -0.63
CA ALA A 108 -3.72 -14.13 -1.91
C ALA A 108 -4.52 -14.66 -3.11
N LYS A 109 -5.02 -15.91 -3.03
CA LYS A 109 -5.90 -16.47 -4.06
C LYS A 109 -7.30 -15.84 -4.06
N GLU A 110 -7.90 -15.67 -2.88
CA GLU A 110 -9.24 -15.06 -2.75
C GLU A 110 -9.28 -13.62 -3.27
N GLU A 111 -8.20 -12.86 -3.07
CA GLU A 111 -8.12 -11.45 -3.42
C GLU A 111 -7.43 -11.20 -4.76
N GLU A 112 -7.04 -12.27 -5.46
CA GLU A 112 -6.28 -12.23 -6.72
C GLU A 112 -5.05 -11.30 -6.62
N ALA A 113 -4.25 -11.48 -5.57
CA ALA A 113 -3.08 -10.65 -5.34
C ALA A 113 -2.01 -10.89 -6.41
N ASP A 114 -1.50 -9.81 -7.02
CA ASP A 114 -0.42 -9.86 -8.00
C ASP A 114 0.94 -10.10 -7.33
N VAL A 115 1.11 -9.60 -6.10
CA VAL A 115 2.34 -9.71 -5.32
C VAL A 115 2.03 -10.03 -3.85
N ILE A 116 2.82 -10.91 -3.26
CA ILE A 116 2.83 -11.18 -1.82
C ILE A 116 4.12 -10.60 -1.22
N GLY A 117 3.99 -9.78 -0.18
CA GLY A 117 5.11 -9.26 0.60
C GLY A 117 5.08 -9.81 2.02
N LEU A 118 6.17 -10.48 2.40
CA LEU A 118 6.36 -11.01 3.76
C LEU A 118 7.27 -10.09 4.56
N SER A 119 6.90 -9.85 5.81
CA SER A 119 7.68 -9.07 6.77
C SER A 119 8.11 -9.96 7.93
N GLY A 120 9.38 -9.84 8.33
CA GLY A 120 9.94 -10.49 9.50
C GLY A 120 11.24 -9.81 9.92
N LEU A 121 11.43 -9.69 11.23
CA LEU A 121 12.55 -9.02 11.86
C LEU A 121 13.46 -9.99 12.62
N ILE A 122 12.90 -11.05 13.20
CA ILE A 122 13.65 -11.99 14.04
C ILE A 122 14.13 -13.20 13.24
N THR A 123 15.21 -13.84 13.69
CA THR A 123 15.80 -15.00 12.99
C THR A 123 14.80 -16.14 12.74
N PRO A 124 13.91 -16.53 13.68
CA PRO A 124 12.90 -17.56 13.42
C PRO A 124 11.93 -17.22 12.29
N SER A 125 11.76 -15.95 11.96
CA SER A 125 10.87 -15.52 10.88
C SER A 125 11.35 -15.98 9.51
N LEU A 126 12.65 -16.23 9.33
CA LEU A 126 13.20 -16.75 8.07
C LEU A 126 12.69 -18.16 7.75
N ASP A 127 12.41 -18.98 8.77
CA ASP A 127 11.88 -20.33 8.56
C ASP A 127 10.38 -20.31 8.17
N GLU A 128 9.70 -19.18 8.38
CA GLU A 128 8.28 -18.97 8.08
C GLU A 128 8.06 -18.16 6.78
N MET A 129 9.13 -17.75 6.08
CA MET A 129 9.11 -17.01 4.79
C MET A 129 9.27 -17.94 3.58
#